data_AF-A0A3S3RIN3-F1
#
_entry.id   AF-A0A3S3RIN3-F1
#
_cell.length_a   1.000
_cell.length_b   1.000
_cell.length_c   1.000
_cell.angle_alpha   90.00
_cell.angle_beta   90.00
_cell.angle_gamma   90.00
#
_symmetry.space_group_name_H-M   'P 1'
#
loop_
_entity.id
_entity.type
_entity.pdbx_description
1 polymer ?
#
loop_
_entity_poly.entity_id
_entity_poly.type
_entity_poly.pdbx_seq_one_letter_code
_entity_poly.pdbx_strand_id
1 'polypeptide(L)'
;MPPTFHTISPVRLLCCPEPAHGCTLKSKRQRRRERQERRYRQWFHQYEVEYFIRREYPHCPEAAVLYYARSICTDPKNWGGVSIEAAVDMTMQNHLRHEFTDYDQLLMVGVRRKDARRRIQPKVKAMIASWKELGAIITEPSNIKT
;
A
#
# COMPACT_ATOMS: atom_id res chain seq x y z
N MET A 1 87.05 22.89 13.20
CA MET A 1 86.16 22.99 14.38
C MET A 1 84.74 22.73 13.91
N PRO A 2 83.94 21.94 14.66
CA PRO A 2 82.87 21.13 14.12
C PRO A 2 81.61 21.93 13.77
N PRO A 3 80.84 21.54 12.74
CA PRO A 3 79.51 22.08 12.51
C PRO A 3 78.55 21.57 13.58
N THR A 4 77.78 22.50 14.15
CA THR A 4 76.74 22.24 15.13
C THR A 4 75.69 21.29 14.56
N PHE A 5 75.53 20.14 15.23
CA PHE A 5 74.48 19.16 14.99
C PHE A 5 73.11 19.83 15.17
N HIS A 6 72.34 19.96 14.08
CA HIS A 6 70.89 20.13 14.18
C HIS A 6 70.27 18.81 14.61
N THR A 7 69.85 18.74 15.86
CA THR A 7 68.96 17.70 16.40
C THR A 7 67.60 17.82 15.72
N ILE A 8 67.38 17.00 14.69
CA ILE A 8 66.05 16.70 14.17
C ILE A 8 65.35 15.86 15.24
N SER A 9 64.48 16.50 16.01
CA SER A 9 63.58 15.82 16.96
C SER A 9 62.47 15.09 16.19
N PRO A 10 61.96 13.97 16.73
CA PRO A 10 61.32 12.91 15.97
C PRO A 10 59.93 13.32 15.51
N VAL A 11 59.57 12.83 14.32
CA VAL A 11 58.20 12.79 13.83
C VAL A 11 57.36 12.08 14.88
N ARG A 12 56.59 12.87 15.66
CA ARG A 12 55.59 12.35 16.57
C ARG A 12 54.50 11.76 15.69
N LEU A 13 54.59 10.44 15.51
CA LEU A 13 53.53 9.57 15.02
C LEU A 13 52.30 9.79 15.93
N LEU A 14 51.47 10.77 15.58
CA LEU A 14 50.12 10.84 16.12
C LEU A 14 49.32 9.80 15.35
N CYS A 15 49.32 8.58 15.90
CA CYS A 15 48.19 7.68 15.75
C CYS A 15 46.94 8.44 16.17
N CYS A 16 46.19 8.98 15.21
CA CYS A 16 44.78 9.24 15.44
C CYS A 16 44.10 7.87 15.50
N PRO A 17 43.47 7.47 16.62
CA PRO A 17 42.56 6.34 16.59
C PRO A 17 41.40 6.74 15.68
N GLU A 18 41.29 6.11 14.50
CA GLU A 18 40.07 6.28 13.71
C GLU A 18 38.88 5.81 14.56
N PRO A 19 37.82 6.62 14.65
CA PRO A 19 36.66 6.25 15.44
C PRO A 19 36.03 5.03 14.79
N ALA A 20 36.03 3.91 15.52
CA ALA A 20 35.30 2.71 15.18
C ALA A 20 33.89 3.14 14.71
N HIS A 21 33.68 3.09 13.40
CA HIS A 21 32.35 3.24 12.83
C HIS A 21 31.58 2.01 13.31
N GLY A 22 30.87 2.19 14.42
CA GLY A 22 30.05 1.18 15.02
C GLY A 22 29.00 0.74 14.00
N CYS A 23 29.32 -0.28 13.21
CA CYS A 23 28.34 -1.03 12.47
C CYS A 23 27.51 -1.77 13.52
N THR A 24 26.50 -1.12 14.06
CA THR A 24 25.53 -1.76 14.95
C THR A 24 24.74 -2.73 14.10
N LEU A 25 25.29 -3.93 13.88
CA LEU A 25 24.60 -5.02 13.22
C LEU A 25 23.40 -5.38 14.10
N LYS A 26 22.22 -4.87 13.71
CA LYS A 26 20.98 -5.18 14.38
C LYS A 26 20.83 -6.70 14.52
N SER A 27 20.44 -7.18 15.69
CA SER A 27 20.26 -8.62 15.92
C SER A 27 19.20 -9.20 14.96
N LYS A 28 19.21 -10.52 14.73
CA LYS A 28 18.14 -11.19 13.96
C LYS A 28 16.75 -10.91 14.55
N ARG A 29 16.65 -10.86 15.90
CA ARG A 29 15.41 -10.53 16.62
C ARG A 29 14.94 -9.11 16.35
N GLN A 30 15.85 -8.14 16.38
CA GLN A 30 15.55 -6.73 16.09
C GLN A 30 15.03 -6.54 14.66
N ARG A 31 15.68 -7.20 13.67
CA ARG A 31 15.22 -7.16 12.27
C ARG A 31 13.83 -7.77 12.07
N ARG A 32 13.47 -8.83 12.80
CA ARG A 32 12.12 -9.41 12.78
C ARG A 32 11.09 -8.44 13.37
N ARG A 33 11.41 -7.81 14.50
CA ARG A 33 10.54 -6.81 15.14
C ARG A 33 10.29 -5.62 14.21
N GLU A 34 11.33 -5.06 13.61
CA GLU A 34 11.21 -3.93 12.67
C GLU A 34 10.37 -4.28 11.44
N ARG A 35 10.48 -5.52 10.93
CA ARG A 35 9.62 -5.99 9.82
C ARG A 35 8.16 -6.11 10.24
N GLN A 36 7.88 -6.58 11.46
CA GLN A 36 6.52 -6.64 11.99
C GLN A 36 5.96 -5.24 12.22
N GLU A 37 6.72 -4.34 12.86
CA GLU A 37 6.30 -2.95 13.09
C GLU A 37 6.05 -2.20 11.78
N ARG A 38 6.87 -2.43 10.74
CA ARG A 38 6.63 -1.89 9.40
C ARG A 38 5.38 -2.48 8.75
N ARG A 39 5.11 -3.76 8.97
CA ARG A 39 3.96 -4.47 8.39
C ARG A 39 2.64 -4.07 9.02
N TYR A 40 2.62 -3.85 10.34
CA TYR A 40 1.43 -3.47 11.12
C TYR A 40 1.39 -1.99 11.49
N ARG A 41 2.19 -1.17 10.81
CA ARG A 41 2.11 0.28 10.93
C ARG A 41 0.72 0.72 10.44
N GLN A 42 -0.03 1.39 11.30
CA GLN A 42 -1.27 2.05 10.90
C GLN A 42 -0.93 3.31 10.12
N TRP A 43 -1.50 3.44 8.92
CA TRP A 43 -1.28 4.57 8.02
C TRP A 43 -2.38 5.62 8.10
N PHE A 44 -3.61 5.16 8.35
CA PHE A 44 -4.81 5.99 8.44
C PHE A 44 -5.58 5.61 9.70
N HIS A 45 -6.33 6.56 10.24
CA HIS A 45 -7.29 6.25 11.27
C HIS A 45 -8.62 5.79 10.66
N GLN A 46 -9.25 4.77 11.25
CA GLN A 46 -10.47 4.18 10.69
C GLN A 46 -11.58 5.23 10.49
N TYR A 47 -11.78 6.13 11.46
CA TYR A 47 -12.80 7.17 11.38
C TYR A 47 -12.57 8.16 10.22
N GLU A 48 -11.31 8.45 9.84
CA GLU A 48 -10.99 9.33 8.71
C GLU A 48 -11.42 8.68 7.39
N VAL A 49 -11.16 7.37 7.28
CA VAL A 49 -11.52 6.57 6.10
C VAL A 49 -13.03 6.43 5.99
N GLU A 50 -13.73 6.13 7.09
CA GLU A 50 -15.19 6.08 7.11
C GLU A 50 -15.82 7.40 6.69
N TYR A 51 -15.35 8.52 7.28
CA TYR A 51 -15.83 9.85 6.94
C TYR A 51 -15.61 10.16 5.46
N PHE A 52 -14.42 9.83 4.93
CA PHE A 52 -14.13 10.00 3.51
C PHE A 52 -15.09 9.20 2.63
N ILE A 53 -15.32 7.92 2.94
CA ILE A 53 -16.20 7.07 2.15
C ILE A 53 -17.65 7.58 2.19
N ARG A 54 -18.19 7.94 3.36
CA ARG A 54 -19.56 8.47 3.47
C ARG A 54 -19.74 9.78 2.69
N ARG A 55 -18.68 10.61 2.60
CA ARG A 55 -18.70 11.87 1.85
C ARG A 55 -18.63 11.65 0.34
N GLU A 56 -17.73 10.77 -0.11
CA GLU A 56 -17.45 10.54 -1.54
C GLU A 56 -18.45 9.56 -2.19
N TYR A 57 -18.99 8.64 -1.38
CA TYR A 57 -19.88 7.55 -1.81
C TYR A 57 -21.16 7.55 -0.94
N PRO A 58 -22.06 8.54 -1.10
CA PRO A 58 -23.21 8.73 -0.23
C PRO A 58 -24.23 7.58 -0.27
N HIS A 59 -24.22 6.76 -1.33
CA HIS A 59 -25.13 5.62 -1.50
C HIS A 59 -24.48 4.27 -1.18
N CYS A 60 -23.24 4.27 -0.69
CA CYS A 60 -22.59 3.06 -0.24
C CYS A 60 -23.31 2.53 1.02
N PRO A 61 -23.70 1.25 1.07
CA PRO A 61 -24.31 0.68 2.27
C PRO A 61 -23.33 0.75 3.45
N GLU A 62 -23.84 1.09 4.64
CA GLU A 62 -23.02 1.32 5.84
C GLU A 62 -22.13 0.10 6.18
N ALA A 63 -22.63 -1.12 5.96
CA ALA A 63 -21.85 -2.34 6.13
C ALA A 63 -20.59 -2.37 5.24
N ALA A 64 -20.67 -1.86 4.01
CA ALA A 64 -19.53 -1.78 3.11
C ALA A 64 -18.55 -0.67 3.53
N VAL A 65 -19.05 0.47 4.03
CA VAL A 65 -18.22 1.54 4.59
C VAL A 65 -17.32 1.00 5.71
N LEU A 66 -17.92 0.34 6.70
CA LEU A 66 -17.19 -0.24 7.83
C LEU A 66 -16.21 -1.33 7.38
N TYR A 67 -16.61 -2.16 6.43
CA TYR A 67 -15.75 -3.20 5.87
C TYR A 67 -14.49 -2.61 5.22
N TYR A 68 -14.64 -1.62 4.34
CA TYR A 68 -13.51 -1.01 3.65
C TYR A 68 -12.61 -0.24 4.60
N ALA A 69 -13.17 0.54 5.53
CA ALA A 69 -12.39 1.25 6.52
C ALA A 69 -11.56 0.28 7.39
N ARG A 70 -12.18 -0.81 7.86
CA ARG A 70 -11.49 -1.84 8.63
C ARG A 70 -10.40 -2.54 7.82
N SER A 71 -10.68 -2.91 6.57
CA SER A 71 -9.71 -3.56 5.69
C SER A 71 -8.49 -2.67 5.45
N ILE A 72 -8.69 -1.39 5.12
CA ILE A 72 -7.60 -0.43 4.87
C ILE A 72 -6.68 -0.26 6.10
N CYS A 73 -7.26 -0.22 7.30
CA CYS A 73 -6.51 -0.01 8.54
C CYS A 73 -5.91 -1.30 9.14
N THR A 74 -6.54 -2.45 8.95
CA THR A 74 -6.11 -3.73 9.54
C THR A 74 -5.17 -4.51 8.63
N ASP A 75 -5.40 -4.46 7.32
CA ASP A 75 -4.65 -5.30 6.40
C ASP A 75 -3.21 -4.82 6.28
N PRO A 76 -2.23 -5.73 6.35
CA PRO A 76 -0.82 -5.39 6.29
C PRO A 76 -0.42 -4.94 4.90
N LYS A 77 -0.71 -3.67 4.58
CA LYS A 77 -0.44 -3.03 3.29
C LYS A 77 0.38 -1.76 3.51
N ASN A 78 1.29 -1.49 2.58
CA ASN A 78 2.10 -0.29 2.63
C ASN A 78 1.36 0.85 1.93
N TRP A 79 0.83 1.79 2.71
CA TRP A 79 0.17 3.00 2.21
C TRP A 79 1.08 4.24 2.25
N GLY A 80 2.41 4.05 2.37
CA GLY A 80 3.35 5.17 2.43
C GLY A 80 3.28 6.09 1.23
N GLY A 81 2.92 7.35 1.49
CA GLY A 81 2.80 8.40 0.47
C GLY A 81 1.53 8.30 -0.39
N VAL A 82 0.56 7.45 -0.02
CA VAL A 82 -0.72 7.30 -0.73
C VAL A 82 -1.78 8.13 -0.01
N SER A 83 -2.66 8.82 -0.76
CA SER A 83 -3.81 9.53 -0.20
C SER A 83 -4.91 8.56 0.26
N ILE A 84 -5.79 9.00 1.16
CA ILE A 84 -6.95 8.21 1.60
C ILE A 84 -7.82 7.80 0.40
N GLU A 85 -8.05 8.73 -0.54
CA GLU A 85 -8.79 8.49 -1.77
C GLU A 85 -8.21 7.32 -2.58
N ALA A 86 -6.92 7.37 -2.89
CA ALA A 86 -6.26 6.31 -3.66
C ALA A 86 -6.24 4.97 -2.89
N ALA A 87 -6.16 5.01 -1.56
CA ALA A 87 -6.24 3.82 -0.73
C ALA A 87 -7.62 3.16 -0.77
N VAL A 88 -8.68 3.98 -0.68
CA VAL A 88 -10.07 3.56 -0.80
C VAL A 88 -10.33 2.99 -2.19
N ASP A 89 -9.99 3.71 -3.24
CA ASP A 89 -10.21 3.30 -4.62
C ASP A 89 -9.52 1.99 -4.95
N MET A 90 -8.26 1.83 -4.55
CA MET A 90 -7.52 0.60 -4.81
C MET A 90 -8.10 -0.58 -4.02
N THR A 91 -8.61 -0.35 -2.82
CA THR A 91 -9.22 -1.41 -1.99
C THR A 91 -10.58 -1.82 -2.55
N MET A 92 -11.44 -0.86 -2.87
CA MET A 92 -12.75 -1.10 -3.50
C MET A 92 -12.59 -1.83 -4.84
N GLN A 93 -11.73 -1.34 -5.73
CA GLN A 93 -11.49 -1.99 -7.02
C GLN A 93 -10.97 -3.42 -6.86
N ASN A 94 -10.08 -3.67 -5.89
CA ASN A 94 -9.57 -5.00 -5.65
C ASN A 94 -10.66 -5.94 -5.14
N HIS A 95 -11.38 -5.53 -4.09
CA HIS A 95 -12.48 -6.31 -3.52
C HIS A 95 -13.56 -6.61 -4.55
N LEU A 96 -14.06 -5.58 -5.26
CA LEU A 96 -15.09 -5.74 -6.28
C LEU A 96 -14.67 -6.66 -7.43
N ARG A 97 -13.41 -6.55 -7.88
CA ARG A 97 -12.88 -7.44 -8.91
C ARG A 97 -12.91 -8.90 -8.47
N HIS A 98 -12.50 -9.21 -7.25
CA HIS A 98 -12.38 -10.59 -6.81
C HIS A 98 -13.74 -11.20 -6.41
N GLU A 99 -14.57 -10.43 -5.71
CA GLU A 99 -15.81 -10.96 -5.13
C GLU A 99 -17.03 -10.84 -6.06
N PHE A 100 -17.10 -9.81 -6.90
CA PHE A 100 -18.32 -9.49 -7.68
C PHE A 100 -18.15 -9.70 -9.19
N THR A 101 -17.00 -10.23 -9.63
CA THR A 101 -16.75 -10.52 -11.04
C THR A 101 -16.06 -11.87 -11.22
N ASP A 102 -16.14 -12.41 -12.43
CA ASP A 102 -15.55 -13.70 -12.80
C ASP A 102 -14.03 -13.62 -12.99
N TYR A 103 -13.35 -12.64 -12.38
CA TYR A 103 -11.92 -12.41 -12.56
C TYR A 103 -11.10 -13.65 -12.22
N ASP A 104 -11.38 -14.29 -11.08
CA ASP A 104 -10.65 -15.48 -10.66
C ASP A 104 -10.95 -16.68 -11.57
N GLN A 105 -12.18 -16.80 -12.09
CA GLN A 105 -12.54 -17.81 -13.08
C GLN A 105 -11.80 -17.59 -14.41
N LEU A 106 -11.72 -16.34 -14.89
CA LEU A 106 -10.97 -15.99 -16.10
C LEU A 106 -9.49 -16.37 -15.96
N LEU A 107 -8.90 -16.17 -14.78
CA LEU A 107 -7.52 -16.58 -14.52
C LEU A 107 -7.35 -18.09 -14.52
N MET A 108 -8.31 -18.86 -13.97
CA MET A 108 -8.29 -20.32 -13.99
C MET A 108 -8.39 -20.90 -15.41
N VAL A 109 -9.17 -20.26 -16.30
CA VAL A 109 -9.29 -20.65 -17.72
C VAL A 109 -8.05 -20.24 -18.54
N GLY A 110 -7.04 -19.64 -17.91
CA GLY A 110 -5.77 -19.26 -18.56
C GLY A 110 -5.82 -17.91 -19.28
N VAL A 111 -6.86 -17.09 -19.06
CA VAL A 111 -6.90 -15.74 -19.62
C VAL A 111 -5.80 -14.89 -18.97
N ARG A 112 -5.03 -14.17 -19.80
CA ARG A 112 -3.95 -13.30 -19.30
C ARG A 112 -4.53 -12.22 -18.39
N ARG A 113 -3.85 -11.91 -17.29
CA ARG A 113 -4.30 -10.91 -16.29
C ARG A 113 -4.73 -9.57 -16.89
N LYS A 114 -4.01 -9.07 -17.90
CA LYS A 114 -4.34 -7.81 -18.59
C LYS A 114 -5.68 -7.89 -19.33
N ASP A 115 -5.94 -9.02 -19.98
CA ASP A 115 -7.18 -9.26 -20.73
C ASP A 115 -8.37 -9.48 -19.78
N ALA A 116 -8.16 -10.25 -18.71
CA ALA A 116 -9.16 -10.44 -17.66
C ALA A 116 -9.57 -9.09 -17.04
N ARG A 117 -8.58 -8.25 -16.65
CA ARG A 117 -8.86 -6.90 -16.12
C ARG A 117 -9.61 -6.04 -17.13
N ARG A 118 -9.23 -6.05 -18.41
CA ARG A 118 -9.93 -5.26 -19.44
C ARG A 118 -11.41 -5.65 -19.57
N ARG A 119 -11.72 -6.96 -19.49
CA ARG A 119 -13.11 -7.45 -19.60
C ARG A 119 -13.98 -7.04 -18.41
N ILE A 120 -13.44 -7.10 -17.20
CA ILE A 120 -14.21 -6.84 -15.98
C ILE A 120 -14.21 -5.37 -15.52
N GLN A 121 -13.26 -4.55 -16.00
CA GLN A 121 -13.13 -3.15 -15.59
C GLN A 121 -14.43 -2.33 -15.76
N PRO A 122 -15.20 -2.47 -16.87
CA PRO A 122 -16.46 -1.76 -17.03
C PRO A 122 -17.48 -2.11 -15.93
N LYS A 123 -17.59 -3.39 -15.55
CA LYS A 123 -18.50 -3.86 -14.50
C LYS A 123 -18.13 -3.27 -13.14
N VAL A 124 -16.84 -3.33 -12.78
CA VAL A 124 -16.35 -2.73 -11.53
C VAL A 124 -16.58 -1.21 -11.52
N LYS A 125 -16.32 -0.51 -12.63
CA LYS A 125 -16.55 0.93 -12.73
C LYS A 125 -18.03 1.28 -12.56
N ALA A 126 -18.94 0.50 -13.15
CA ALA A 126 -20.38 0.70 -13.02
C ALA A 126 -20.85 0.53 -11.56
N MET A 127 -20.32 -0.45 -10.84
CA MET A 127 -20.63 -0.65 -9.41
C MET A 127 -20.10 0.48 -8.52
N ILE A 128 -18.90 1.00 -8.78
CA ILE A 128 -18.37 2.14 -8.03
C ILE A 128 -19.17 3.41 -8.37
N ALA A 129 -19.54 3.58 -9.65
CA ALA A 129 -20.33 4.72 -10.10
C ALA A 129 -21.73 4.75 -9.46
N SER A 130 -22.39 3.60 -9.27
CA SER A 130 -23.69 3.55 -8.59
C SER A 130 -23.64 3.97 -7.12
N TRP A 131 -22.46 3.91 -6.48
CA TRP A 131 -22.27 4.44 -5.14
C TRP A 131 -21.93 5.93 -5.11
N LYS A 132 -21.38 6.49 -6.20
CA LYS A 132 -21.08 7.92 -6.35
C LYS A 132 -22.29 8.75 -6.80
N GLU A 133 -23.09 8.23 -7.72
CA GLU A 133 -24.21 8.97 -8.33
C GLU A 133 -25.50 8.16 -8.33
N LEU A 134 -26.60 8.81 -7.93
CA LEU A 134 -27.96 8.29 -8.01
C LEU A 134 -28.45 8.35 -9.47
N GLY A 135 -27.93 7.52 -10.38
CA GLY A 135 -28.27 7.67 -11.80
C GLY A 135 -27.96 6.52 -12.77
N ALA A 136 -27.34 5.42 -12.34
CA ALA A 136 -27.07 4.27 -13.22
C ALA A 136 -27.97 3.05 -12.91
N ILE A 137 -29.11 3.27 -12.26
CA ILE A 137 -30.18 2.27 -12.26
C ILE A 137 -30.90 2.46 -13.61
N ILE A 138 -30.95 1.37 -14.38
CA ILE A 138 -31.56 1.18 -15.71
C ILE A 138 -30.55 1.18 -16.87
N THR A 139 -29.91 0.03 -17.08
CA THR A 139 -29.95 -0.65 -18.39
C THR A 139 -29.78 -2.15 -18.17
N GLU A 140 -30.87 -2.82 -17.82
CA GLU A 140 -31.14 -4.13 -18.41
C GLU A 140 -31.44 -3.89 -19.89
N PRO A 141 -30.80 -4.62 -20.81
CA PRO A 141 -31.66 -5.28 -21.79
C PRO A 141 -31.38 -6.78 -21.89
N SER A 142 -32.49 -7.49 -21.75
CA SER A 142 -32.87 -8.67 -22.53
C SER A 142 -32.07 -9.95 -22.31
N ASN A 143 -32.64 -10.83 -21.48
CA ASN A 143 -33.45 -11.93 -21.99
C ASN A 143 -32.89 -12.55 -23.29
N ILE A 144 -31.98 -13.50 -23.14
CA ILE A 144 -31.69 -14.49 -24.19
C ILE A 144 -32.97 -15.32 -24.32
N LYS A 145 -33.81 -14.93 -25.27
CA LYS A 145 -34.91 -15.78 -25.74
C LYS A 145 -34.30 -17.01 -26.41
N THR A 146 -34.76 -18.17 -25.93
CA THR A 146 -35.08 -19.42 -26.64
C THR A 146 -34.11 -19.93 -27.69
#